data_AF-A0A8S3H0K0-F1
#
_entry.id   AF-A0A8S3H0K0-F1
#
_cell.length_a   1.000
_cell.length_b   1.000
_cell.length_c   1.000
_cell.angle_alpha   90.00
_cell.angle_beta   90.00
_cell.angle_gamma   90.00
#
_symmetry.space_group_name_H-M   'P 1'
#
loop_
_entity.id
_entity.type
_entity.pdbx_description
1 polymer ?
#
loop_
_entity_poly.entity_id
_entity_poly.type
_entity_poly.pdbx_seq_one_letter_code
_entity_poly.pdbx_strand_id
1 'polypeptide(L)'
;MPCFDLTTQQPVQNTDDDQINGTLTYTYDRSKHELEMQLIMKYSPFQTMNDLFKQFDLIKSSSGTLIVLYNLKLSDIGEPELDIKTDPYDILIDSRNRRNLLTDDDDR
;
A
#
# COMPACT_ATOMS: atom_id res chain seq x y z
N MET A 1 -12.44 8.66 8.11
CA MET A 1 -13.04 8.70 6.76
C MET A 1 -11.92 8.79 5.75
N PRO A 2 -12.02 8.17 4.56
CA PRO A 2 -11.05 8.37 3.49
C PRO A 2 -10.99 9.88 3.16
N CYS A 3 -9.80 10.40 2.86
CA CYS A 3 -9.63 11.79 2.45
C CYS A 3 -10.05 12.05 1.00
N PHE A 4 -10.65 11.05 0.33
CA PHE A 4 -11.11 11.10 -1.05
C PHE A 4 -12.48 10.41 -1.19
N ASP A 5 -13.29 10.94 -2.11
CA ASP A 5 -14.54 10.35 -2.56
C ASP A 5 -14.23 9.36 -3.70
N LEU A 6 -14.64 8.10 -3.53
CA LEU A 6 -14.37 7.02 -4.50
C LEU A 6 -15.12 7.19 -5.83
N THR A 7 -16.25 7.90 -5.81
CA THR A 7 -17.06 8.18 -7.00
C THR A 7 -16.43 9.28 -7.84
N THR A 8 -16.04 10.37 -7.19
CA THR A 8 -15.47 11.53 -7.88
C THR A 8 -13.96 11.41 -8.06
N GLN A 9 -13.31 10.50 -7.33
CA GLN A 9 -11.85 10.35 -7.28
C GLN A 9 -11.16 11.65 -6.86
N GLN A 10 -11.86 12.49 -6.11
CA GLN A 10 -11.40 13.79 -5.65
C GLN A 10 -11.30 13.81 -4.13
N PRO A 11 -10.53 14.75 -3.57
CA PRO A 11 -10.58 15.08 -2.16
C PRO A 11 -12.00 15.23 -1.61
N VAL A 12 -12.25 14.74 -0.40
CA VAL A 12 -13.48 15.12 0.33
C VAL A 12 -13.36 16.60 0.69
N GLN A 13 -14.25 17.43 0.14
CA GLN A 13 -14.40 18.83 0.51
C GLN A 13 -15.17 18.89 1.82
N ASN A 14 -14.54 19.30 2.92
CA ASN A 14 -15.27 19.59 4.16
C ASN A 14 -16.10 20.86 3.93
N THR A 15 -17.42 20.75 3.90
CA THR A 15 -18.34 21.90 3.79
C THR A 15 -18.65 22.55 5.14
N ASP A 16 -18.21 21.92 6.23
CA ASP A 16 -18.50 22.34 7.59
C ASP A 16 -17.18 22.70 8.28
N ASP A 17 -16.70 23.92 8.10
CA ASP A 17 -15.90 24.64 9.11
C ASP A 17 -15.89 26.14 8.78
N ASP A 18 -16.37 26.89 9.78
CA ASP A 18 -16.65 28.32 9.74
C ASP A 18 -15.45 29.17 9.28
N GLN A 19 -15.75 30.22 8.51
CA GLN A 19 -14.86 31.38 8.44
C GLN A 19 -14.77 32.02 9.83
N ILE A 20 -13.78 31.61 10.61
CA ILE A 20 -13.33 32.36 11.78
C ILE A 20 -11.97 33.00 11.48
N ASN A 21 -12.03 34.27 11.11
CA ASN A 21 -10.98 35.26 11.35
C ASN A 21 -9.59 34.93 10.79
N GLY A 22 -9.49 34.53 9.52
CA GLY A 22 -8.27 34.67 8.73
C GLY A 22 -7.03 33.92 9.24
N THR A 23 -7.18 32.79 9.96
CA THR A 23 -6.04 31.94 10.35
C THR A 23 -6.43 30.46 10.34
N LEU A 24 -5.89 29.76 9.32
CA LEU A 24 -5.67 28.30 9.20
C LEU A 24 -6.85 27.37 9.51
N THR A 25 -7.79 27.24 8.58
CA THR A 25 -8.71 26.09 8.55
C THR A 25 -8.14 25.04 7.60
N TYR A 26 -8.04 23.80 8.06
CA TYR A 26 -7.56 22.64 7.29
C TYR A 26 -8.60 22.28 6.22
N THR A 27 -8.77 23.14 5.23
CA THR A 27 -9.14 22.67 3.90
C THR A 27 -8.04 21.70 3.51
N TYR A 28 -8.40 20.45 3.31
CA TYR A 28 -7.50 19.47 2.72
C TYR A 28 -7.03 20.06 1.39
N ASP A 29 -5.81 20.63 1.37
CA ASP A 29 -5.31 21.45 0.28
C ASP A 29 -5.29 20.58 -0.98
N ARG A 30 -6.07 20.97 -1.97
CA ARG A 30 -6.13 20.30 -3.27
C ARG A 30 -4.72 20.09 -3.84
N SER A 31 -3.83 21.07 -3.64
CA SER A 31 -2.43 21.00 -4.06
C SER A 31 -1.67 19.88 -3.33
N LYS A 32 -1.94 19.70 -2.02
CA LYS A 32 -1.38 18.61 -1.23
C LYS A 32 -1.88 17.25 -1.72
N HIS A 33 -3.17 17.11 -2.00
CA HIS A 33 -3.73 15.87 -2.55
C HIS A 33 -3.11 15.51 -3.89
N GLU A 34 -3.01 16.49 -4.80
CA GLU A 34 -2.42 16.30 -6.11
C GLU A 34 -0.96 15.82 -5.99
N LEU A 35 -0.20 16.38 -5.04
CA LEU A 35 1.16 15.92 -4.74
C LEU A 35 1.19 14.50 -4.15
N GLU A 36 0.34 14.19 -3.18
CA GLU A 36 0.24 12.85 -2.58
C GLU A 36 -0.08 11.78 -3.63
N MET A 37 -1.05 12.06 -4.51
CA MET A 37 -1.41 11.15 -5.60
C MET A 37 -0.28 10.98 -6.61
N GLN A 38 0.42 12.07 -6.97
CA GLN A 38 1.60 11.99 -7.84
C GLN A 38 2.71 11.14 -7.23
N LEU A 39 2.96 11.25 -5.93
CA LEU A 39 3.96 10.43 -5.25
C LEU A 39 3.59 8.95 -5.26
N ILE A 40 2.32 8.61 -4.98
CA ILE A 40 1.82 7.25 -5.07
C ILE A 40 2.00 6.73 -6.49
N MET A 41 1.60 7.47 -7.52
CA MET A 41 1.72 7.02 -8.90
C MET A 41 3.17 6.86 -9.37
N LYS A 42 4.09 7.67 -8.83
CA LYS A 42 5.50 7.62 -9.18
C LYS A 42 6.26 6.46 -8.53
N TYR A 43 5.93 6.11 -7.29
CA TYR A 43 6.74 5.20 -6.47
C TYR A 43 6.03 3.91 -6.03
N SER A 44 4.71 3.82 -6.20
CA SER A 44 3.95 2.60 -5.96
C SER A 44 3.83 1.76 -7.23
N PRO A 45 3.36 0.50 -7.13
CA PRO A 45 3.03 -0.33 -8.29
C PRO A 45 1.88 0.19 -9.17
N PHE A 46 1.18 1.26 -8.76
CA PHE A 46 0.01 1.80 -9.45
C PHE A 46 0.36 3.10 -10.17
N GLN A 47 0.75 3.01 -11.44
CA GLN A 47 1.27 4.16 -12.19
C GLN A 47 0.21 5.15 -12.67
N THR A 48 -1.07 4.74 -12.65
CA THR A 48 -2.20 5.57 -13.07
C THR A 48 -3.25 5.64 -11.98
N MET A 49 -4.04 6.72 -11.98
CA MET A 49 -5.20 6.88 -11.09
C MET A 49 -6.14 5.67 -11.22
N ASN A 50 -6.41 5.25 -12.46
CA ASN A 50 -7.31 4.13 -12.74
C ASN A 50 -6.81 2.81 -12.11
N ASP A 51 -5.50 2.54 -12.15
CA ASP A 51 -4.95 1.31 -11.56
C ASP A 51 -4.95 1.34 -10.03
N LEU A 52 -4.77 2.53 -9.44
CA LEU A 52 -4.91 2.74 -8.00
C LEU A 52 -6.36 2.57 -7.55
N PHE A 53 -7.32 3.17 -8.25
CA PHE A 53 -8.73 3.12 -7.86
C PHE A 53 -9.34 1.72 -7.98
N LYS A 54 -8.89 0.93 -8.95
CA LYS A 54 -9.26 -0.50 -9.06
C LYS A 54 -8.90 -1.32 -7.81
N GLN A 55 -7.94 -0.89 -6.99
CA GLN A 55 -7.61 -1.58 -5.74
C GLN A 55 -8.74 -1.47 -4.71
N PHE A 56 -9.51 -0.37 -4.71
CA PHE A 56 -10.67 -0.22 -3.82
C PHE A 56 -11.82 -1.14 -4.21
N ASP A 57 -11.99 -1.45 -5.49
CA ASP A 57 -13.00 -2.40 -5.96
C ASP A 57 -12.80 -3.82 -5.42
N LEU A 58 -11.60 -4.15 -4.93
CA LEU A 58 -11.30 -5.42 -4.28
C LEU A 58 -11.92 -5.50 -2.88
N ILE A 59 -12.21 -4.37 -2.23
CA ILE A 59 -12.88 -4.29 -0.93
C ILE A 59 -14.39 -4.39 -1.17
N LYS A 60 -14.95 -5.60 -1.09
CA LYS A 60 -16.36 -5.86 -1.42
C LYS A 60 -17.37 -5.39 -0.38
N SER A 61 -16.91 -5.04 0.82
CA SER A 61 -17.76 -4.57 1.92
C SER A 61 -17.80 -3.04 1.96
N SER A 62 -18.74 -2.46 2.72
CA SER A 62 -18.82 -1.01 2.94
C SER A 62 -17.57 -0.41 3.59
N SER A 63 -16.75 -1.24 4.24
CA SER A 63 -15.47 -0.87 4.82
C SER A 63 -14.50 -2.05 4.80
N GLY A 64 -13.21 -1.75 4.81
CA GLY A 64 -12.14 -2.75 4.85
C GLY A 64 -10.77 -2.10 4.61
N THR A 65 -9.72 -2.92 4.70
CA THR A 65 -8.35 -2.50 4.46
C THR A 65 -7.67 -3.53 3.55
N LEU A 66 -7.08 -3.06 2.45
CA LEU A 66 -6.21 -3.86 1.58
C LEU A 66 -4.76 -3.43 1.78
N ILE A 67 -3.90 -4.38 2.11
CA ILE A 67 -2.45 -4.14 2.24
C ILE A 67 -1.76 -4.77 1.04
N VAL A 68 -0.99 -3.95 0.30
CA VAL A 68 -0.20 -4.39 -0.86
C VAL A 68 1.27 -4.29 -0.50
N LEU A 69 1.91 -5.44 -0.35
CA LEU A 69 3.35 -5.55 -0.12
C LEU A 69 4.07 -5.73 -1.47
N TYR A 70 5.05 -4.90 -1.75
CA TYR A 70 5.85 -4.94 -2.97
C TYR A 70 7.33 -4.68 -2.64
N ASN A 71 8.21 -4.88 -3.62
CA ASN A 71 9.67 -4.90 -3.40
C ASN A 71 10.06 -5.90 -2.31
N LEU A 72 9.56 -7.14 -2.43
CA LEU A 72 9.88 -8.22 -1.51
C LEU A 72 11.39 -8.44 -1.45
N LYS A 73 11.87 -8.84 -0.27
CA LYS A 73 13.28 -9.16 -0.08
C LYS A 73 13.67 -10.31 -1.00
N LEU A 74 14.85 -10.15 -1.59
CA LEU A 74 15.47 -11.15 -2.45
C LEU A 74 16.58 -11.86 -1.65
N SER A 75 16.72 -13.14 -1.93
CA SER A 75 17.82 -14.00 -1.48
C SER A 75 19.13 -13.65 -2.20
N ASP A 76 20.21 -14.34 -1.81
CA ASP A 76 21.55 -14.26 -2.42
C ASP A 76 21.55 -14.56 -3.93
N ILE A 77 20.60 -15.36 -4.40
CA ILE A 77 20.40 -15.71 -5.81
C ILE A 77 19.45 -14.78 -6.56
N GLY A 78 18.94 -13.72 -5.92
CA GLY A 78 18.06 -12.73 -6.55
C GLY A 78 16.58 -13.15 -6.65
N GLU A 79 16.20 -14.27 -6.04
CA GLU A 79 14.80 -14.75 -6.00
C GLU A 79 14.10 -14.32 -4.69
N PRO A 80 12.77 -14.11 -4.69
CA PRO A 80 12.02 -13.78 -3.48
C PRO A 80 12.19 -14.84 -2.38
N GLU A 81 12.24 -14.42 -1.11
CA GLU A 81 12.35 -15.35 0.03
C GLU A 81 11.10 -16.24 0.23
N LEU A 82 9.98 -15.85 -0.39
CA LEU A 82 8.70 -16.54 -0.33
C LEU A 82 8.43 -17.26 -1.66
N ASP A 83 8.16 -18.55 -1.60
CA ASP A 83 7.76 -19.37 -2.74
C ASP A 83 6.23 -19.48 -2.79
N ILE A 84 5.66 -18.86 -3.82
CA ILE A 84 4.22 -18.87 -4.15
C ILE A 84 3.90 -19.72 -5.39
N LYS A 85 4.90 -20.44 -5.94
CA LYS A 85 4.79 -21.17 -7.21
C LYS A 85 4.62 -22.67 -6.99
N THR A 86 5.23 -23.23 -5.94
CA THR A 86 5.21 -24.69 -5.68
C THR A 86 3.83 -25.18 -5.27
N ASP A 87 3.16 -24.48 -4.34
CA ASP A 87 1.78 -24.76 -3.93
C ASP A 87 0.93 -23.52 -4.19
N PRO A 88 -0.07 -23.56 -5.08
CA PRO A 88 -0.92 -22.40 -5.37
C PRO A 88 -1.85 -22.00 -4.20
N TYR A 89 -1.94 -22.81 -3.14
CA TYR A 89 -2.79 -22.56 -1.97
C TYR A 89 -1.97 -22.22 -0.71
N ASP A 90 -0.63 -22.16 -0.79
CA ASP A 90 0.24 -21.88 0.35
C ASP A 90 1.32 -20.83 0.02
N ILE A 91 1.88 -20.21 1.06
CA ILE A 91 3.04 -19.32 0.97
C ILE A 91 4.17 -19.97 1.76
N LEU A 92 5.11 -20.56 1.04
CA LEU A 92 6.22 -21.29 1.65
C LEU A 92 7.44 -20.39 1.81
N ILE A 93 8.24 -20.65 2.85
CA ILE A 93 9.61 -20.13 2.89
C ILE A 93 10.41 -20.90 1.84
N ASP A 94 11.09 -20.19 0.95
CA ASP A 94 11.99 -20.83 0.00
C ASP A 94 13.02 -21.66 0.79
N SER A 95 13.00 -22.97 0.56
CA SER A 95 13.86 -23.91 1.27
C SER A 95 15.35 -23.63 1.03
N ARG A 96 15.69 -22.99 -0.09
CA ARG A 96 17.06 -22.51 -0.39
C ARG A 96 17.49 -21.39 0.55
N ASN A 97 16.55 -20.66 1.13
CA ASN A 97 16.75 -19.58 2.08
C ASN A 97 16.71 -20.06 3.55
N ARG A 98 16.46 -21.35 3.82
CA ARG A 98 16.49 -21.94 5.18
C ARG A 98 17.88 -22.01 5.83
N ARG A 99 18.96 -21.70 5.08
CA ARG A 99 20.33 -21.81 5.59
C ARG A 99 20.64 -20.86 6.76
N ASN A 100 19.81 -19.85 7.01
CA ASN A 100 20.00 -18.89 8.10
C ASN A 100 19.28 -19.27 9.42
N LEU A 101 18.64 -20.44 9.51
CA LEU A 101 17.85 -20.86 10.69
C LEU A 101 18.40 -22.09 11.43
N LEU A 102 19.56 -22.63 11.03
CA LEU A 102 20.07 -23.90 11.57
C LEU A 102 21.56 -23.89 11.95
N THR A 103 22.16 -22.72 12.20
CA THR A 103 23.57 -22.63 12.59
C THR A 103 23.75 -21.81 13.86
N ASP A 104 23.18 -22.24 14.99
CA ASP A 104 23.53 -21.66 16.29
C ASP A 104 23.56 -22.67 17.47
N ASP A 105 23.40 -23.98 17.25
CA ASP A 105 23.23 -24.95 18.37
C ASP A 105 24.22 -26.14 18.44
N ASP A 106 25.33 -26.16 17.69
CA ASP A 106 26.28 -27.31 17.71
C ASP A 106 27.75 -26.94 18.04
N ASP A 107 27.98 -26.07 19.03
CA ASP A 107 29.29 -25.96 19.71
C ASP A 107 29.16 -26.30 21.20
N ARG A 108 29.26 -27.60 21.53
CA ARG A 108 29.61 -28.11 22.87
C ARG A 108 30.75 -29.12 22.78
#